data_AF-A0A0S8G4H9-F1
#
_entry.id   AF-A0A0S8G4H9-F1
#
_cell.length_a   1.000
_cell.length_b   1.000
_cell.length_c   1.000
_cell.angle_alpha   90.00
_cell.angle_beta   90.00
_cell.angle_gamma   90.00
#
_symmetry.space_group_name_H-M   'P 1'
#
loop_
_entity.id
_entity.type
_entity.pdbx_description
1 polymer ?
#
loop_
_entity_poly.entity_id
_entity_poly.type
_entity_poly.pdbx_seq_one_letter_code
_entity_poly.pdbx_strand_id
1 'polypeptide(L)'
;MNSCPHSEKILEYVLNLLPEREKEEFRKHLQSCTACQKELQLETAIDKELAVELQPGYIEEHVHAKLKARQAFGVGFSWLYALRMASYAVTAIVVAFVLPPIILRFPFMQRIDAMQYFGTIATSVHRMLPSIQLSFLLTGLGAVFMVASIVYSLAYLRK
;
A
#
# COMPACT_ATOMS: atom_id res chain seq x y z
N MET A 1 4.92 53.90 28.19
CA MET A 1 4.84 52.66 27.42
C MET A 1 4.17 53.00 26.10
N ASN A 2 4.95 53.34 25.09
CA ASN A 2 4.45 53.62 23.75
C ASN A 2 4.66 52.35 22.93
N SER A 3 3.70 51.43 22.98
CA SER A 3 3.73 50.23 22.14
C SER A 3 3.66 50.67 20.69
N CYS A 4 4.63 50.27 19.89
CA CYS A 4 4.57 50.52 18.46
C CYS A 4 3.36 49.78 17.88
N PRO A 5 2.54 50.40 17.01
CA PRO A 5 1.40 49.71 16.37
C PRO A 5 1.82 48.50 15.53
N HIS A 6 3.11 48.36 15.22
CA HIS A 6 3.68 47.27 14.45
C HIS A 6 4.23 46.11 15.30
N SER A 7 4.09 46.17 16.64
CA SER A 7 4.59 45.12 17.56
C SER A 7 3.99 43.74 17.25
N GLU A 8 2.71 43.67 16.91
CA GLU A 8 2.02 42.41 16.56
C GLU A 8 2.65 41.72 15.33
N LYS A 9 3.21 42.49 14.39
CA LYS A 9 3.83 41.94 13.17
C LYS A 9 5.22 41.36 13.41
N ILE A 10 5.83 41.55 14.59
CA ILE A 10 7.17 41.02 14.90
C ILE A 10 7.15 39.49 14.90
N LEU A 11 6.15 38.89 15.53
CA LEU A 11 6.06 37.42 15.62
C LEU A 11 5.86 36.80 14.22
N GLU A 12 4.98 37.40 13.41
CA GLU A 12 4.75 36.96 12.04
C GLU A 12 5.99 37.11 11.17
N TYR A 13 6.81 38.13 11.41
CA TYR A 13 8.09 38.32 10.76
C TYR A 13 9.11 37.23 11.15
N VAL A 14 9.24 36.92 12.45
CA VAL A 14 10.16 35.89 12.96
C VAL A 14 9.78 34.49 12.47
N LEU A 15 8.49 34.15 12.52
CA LEU A 15 7.95 32.87 12.04
C LEU A 15 7.84 32.78 10.52
N ASN A 16 8.31 33.81 9.79
CA ASN A 16 8.31 33.87 8.33
C ASN A 16 6.91 33.79 7.68
N LEU A 17 5.86 34.19 8.42
CA LEU A 17 4.45 34.13 8.00
C LEU A 17 4.00 35.36 7.19
N LEU A 18 4.74 36.47 7.27
CA LEU A 18 4.43 37.67 6.49
C LEU A 18 4.64 37.46 4.97
N PRO A 19 3.79 38.04 4.11
CA PRO A 19 4.05 38.13 2.68
C PRO A 19 5.34 38.92 2.39
N GLU A 20 6.07 38.58 1.32
CA GLU A 20 7.35 39.23 0.99
C GLU A 20 7.27 40.76 0.87
N ARG A 21 6.17 41.28 0.32
CA ARG A 21 5.94 42.73 0.23
C ARG A 21 5.88 43.40 1.61
N GLU A 22 5.18 42.78 2.56
CA GLU A 22 5.06 43.31 3.93
C GLU A 22 6.36 43.14 4.72
N LYS A 23 7.13 42.08 4.45
CA LYS A 23 8.47 41.92 5.05
C LYS A 23 9.40 43.06 4.69
N GLU A 24 9.40 43.53 3.44
CA GLU A 24 10.22 44.66 3.01
C GLU A 24 9.83 45.96 3.72
N GLU A 25 8.54 46.25 3.80
CA GLU A 25 8.03 47.42 4.54
C GLU A 25 8.37 47.35 6.02
N PHE A 26 8.21 46.18 6.63
CA PHE A 26 8.52 45.94 8.02
C PHE A 26 10.01 46.07 8.31
N ARG A 27 10.89 45.59 7.41
CA ARG A 27 12.35 45.81 7.51
C ARG A 27 12.71 47.29 7.51
N LYS A 28 12.05 48.11 6.68
CA LYS A 28 12.25 49.57 6.69
C LYS A 28 11.83 50.18 8.03
N HIS A 29 10.71 49.73 8.60
CA HIS A 29 10.29 50.15 9.94
C HIS A 29 11.30 49.75 11.02
N LEU A 30 11.79 48.51 10.98
CA LEU A 30 12.80 48.02 11.93
C LEU A 30 14.09 48.85 11.91
N GLN A 31 14.46 49.46 10.78
CA GLN A 31 15.65 50.33 10.72
C GLN A 31 15.49 51.63 11.51
N SER A 32 14.26 52.14 11.67
CA SER A 32 14.00 53.43 12.33
C SER A 32 13.44 53.28 13.76
N CYS A 33 12.84 52.13 14.11
CA CYS A 33 12.19 51.93 15.40
C CYS A 33 13.04 51.10 16.37
N THR A 34 13.68 51.76 17.35
CA THR A 34 14.51 51.08 18.36
C THR A 34 13.71 50.17 19.30
N ALA A 35 12.42 50.42 19.49
CA ALA A 35 11.55 49.57 20.32
C ALA A 35 11.34 48.20 19.65
N CYS A 36 10.94 48.20 18.37
CA CYS A 36 10.74 46.98 17.60
C CYS A 36 12.05 46.21 17.38
N GLN A 37 13.20 46.89 17.31
CA GLN A 37 14.51 46.22 17.27
C GLN A 37 14.79 45.40 18.54
N LYS A 38 14.48 45.97 19.72
CA LYS A 38 14.68 45.27 21.00
C LYS A 38 13.73 44.08 21.15
N GLU A 39 12.47 44.26 20.75
CA GLU A 39 11.48 43.17 20.75
C GLU A 39 11.92 42.05 19.78
N LEU A 40 12.35 42.38 18.57
CA LEU A 40 12.87 41.39 17.62
C LEU A 40 14.07 40.61 18.18
N GLN A 41 14.99 41.28 18.87
CA GLN A 41 16.13 40.61 19.52
C GLN A 41 15.68 39.63 20.60
N LEU A 42 14.65 40.00 21.39
CA LEU A 42 14.09 39.15 22.44
C LEU A 42 13.40 37.92 21.84
N GLU A 43 12.54 38.10 20.83
CA GLU A 43 11.87 36.99 20.15
C GLU A 43 12.87 36.04 19.47
N THR A 44 13.91 36.59 18.83
CA THR A 44 14.96 35.76 18.20
C THR A 44 15.76 34.97 19.24
N ALA A 45 15.99 35.54 20.44
CA ALA A 45 16.66 34.83 21.52
C ALA A 45 15.78 33.69 22.07
N ILE A 46 14.48 33.92 22.24
CA ILE A 46 13.52 32.90 22.65
C ILE A 46 13.47 31.77 21.62
N ASP A 47 13.34 32.10 20.33
CA ASP A 47 13.31 31.10 19.26
C ASP A 47 14.58 30.24 19.25
N LYS A 48 15.75 30.85 19.47
CA LYS A 48 17.02 30.11 19.57
C LYS A 48 17.07 29.13 20.75
N GLU A 49 16.55 29.53 21.91
CA GLU A 49 16.47 28.66 23.09
C GLU A 49 15.43 27.54 22.90
N LEU A 50 14.33 27.83 22.20
CA LEU A 50 13.31 26.83 21.85
C LEU A 50 13.75 25.88 20.73
N ALA A 51 14.63 26.35 19.83
CA ALA A 51 15.20 25.57 18.74
C ALA A 51 16.31 24.60 19.20
N VAL A 52 16.61 24.55 20.50
CA VAL A 52 17.50 23.53 21.05
C VAL A 52 16.89 22.16 20.73
N GLU A 53 17.59 21.39 19.89
CA GLU A 53 17.21 20.02 19.57
C GLU A 53 17.03 19.23 20.86
N LEU A 54 15.77 18.94 21.19
CA LEU A 54 15.43 18.08 22.30
C LEU A 54 16.06 16.72 22.00
N GLN A 55 17.06 16.32 22.80
CA GLN A 55 17.61 14.98 22.66
C GLN A 55 16.48 13.98 22.85
N PRO A 56 16.34 12.99 21.95
CA PRO A 56 15.26 12.03 22.02
C PRO A 56 15.32 11.35 23.40
N GLY A 57 14.22 11.46 24.14
CA GLY A 57 14.14 10.88 25.46
C GLY A 57 14.14 9.35 25.40
N TYR A 58 14.30 8.71 26.57
CA TYR A 58 14.26 7.25 26.72
C TYR A 58 13.03 6.57 26.06
N ILE A 59 11.89 7.28 26.04
CA ILE A 59 10.65 6.80 25.41
C ILE A 59 10.77 6.74 23.89
N GLU A 60 11.38 7.75 23.27
CA GLU A 60 11.53 7.84 21.83
C GLU A 60 12.50 6.79 21.30
N GLU A 61 13.60 6.55 22.02
CA GLU A 61 14.52 5.45 21.73
C GLU A 61 13.82 4.09 21.79
N HIS A 62 12.97 3.86 22.80
CA HIS A 62 12.19 2.62 22.93
C HIS A 62 11.20 2.44 21.77
N VAL A 63 10.56 3.52 21.32
CA VAL A 63 9.65 3.49 20.18
C VAL A 63 10.42 3.19 18.89
N HIS A 64 11.56 3.86 18.66
CA HIS A 64 12.41 3.60 17.50
C HIS A 64 12.94 2.16 17.47
N ALA A 65 13.38 1.62 18.61
CA ALA A 65 13.83 0.24 18.70
C ALA A 65 12.71 -0.75 18.33
N LYS A 66 11.49 -0.53 18.82
CA LYS A 66 10.32 -1.36 18.46
C LYS A 66 9.95 -1.25 16.98
N LEU A 67 10.02 -0.04 16.41
CA LEU A 67 9.74 0.17 14.99
C LEU A 67 10.78 -0.54 14.10
N LYS A 68 12.08 -0.41 14.40
CA LYS A 68 13.15 -1.10 13.69
C LYS A 68 12.99 -2.62 13.76
N ALA A 69 12.65 -3.15 14.93
CA ALA A 69 12.39 -4.58 15.09
C ALA A 69 11.23 -5.04 14.18
N ARG A 70 10.09 -4.35 14.19
CA ARG A 70 8.95 -4.70 13.32
C ARG A 70 9.29 -4.62 11.83
N GLN A 71 10.08 -3.63 11.42
CA GLN A 71 10.50 -3.49 10.04
C GLN A 71 11.43 -4.63 9.59
N ALA A 72 12.32 -5.10 10.47
CA ALA A 72 13.16 -6.26 10.22
C ALA A 72 12.36 -7.58 10.15
N PHE A 73 11.27 -7.71 10.91
CA PHE A 73 10.41 -8.90 10.84
C PHE A 73 9.55 -8.98 9.57
N GLY A 74 9.24 -7.85 8.91
CA GLY A 74 8.41 -7.82 7.70
C GLY A 74 9.03 -8.53 6.49
N VAL A 75 10.37 -8.56 6.38
CA VAL A 75 11.07 -9.15 5.23
C VAL A 75 11.18 -10.68 5.33
N GLY A 76 11.32 -11.22 6.55
CA GLY A 76 11.47 -12.67 6.76
C GLY A 76 10.21 -13.48 6.43
N PHE A 77 9.03 -12.90 6.64
CA PHE A 77 7.75 -13.58 6.40
C PHE A 77 7.35 -13.60 4.91
N SER A 78 7.88 -12.67 4.11
CA SER A 78 7.59 -12.56 2.68
C SER A 78 8.13 -13.77 1.88
N TRP A 79 9.31 -14.29 2.26
CA TRP A 79 9.89 -15.47 1.62
C TRP A 79 9.02 -16.73 1.78
N LEU A 80 8.50 -16.96 3.00
CA LEU A 80 7.63 -18.11 3.26
C LEU A 80 6.33 -18.02 2.46
N TYR A 81 5.80 -16.81 2.28
CA TYR A 81 4.66 -16.56 1.42
C TYR A 81 4.96 -16.87 -0.05
N ALA A 82 6.08 -16.40 -0.58
CA ALA A 82 6.51 -16.68 -1.95
C ALA A 82 6.68 -18.20 -2.19
N LEU A 83 7.31 -18.91 -1.25
CA LEU A 83 7.49 -20.36 -1.32
C LEU A 83 6.13 -21.11 -1.30
N ARG A 84 5.20 -20.65 -0.47
CA ARG A 84 3.83 -21.20 -0.44
C ARG A 84 3.11 -20.99 -1.77
N MET A 85 3.18 -19.80 -2.35
CA MET A 85 2.57 -19.52 -3.67
C MET A 85 3.20 -20.36 -4.78
N ALA A 86 4.52 -20.55 -4.75
CA ALA A 86 5.21 -21.43 -5.68
C ALA A 86 4.73 -22.89 -5.53
N SER A 87 4.57 -23.38 -4.30
CA SER A 87 4.06 -24.74 -4.04
C SER A 87 2.64 -24.92 -4.60
N TYR A 88 1.76 -23.93 -4.43
CA TYR A 88 0.41 -23.99 -4.98
C TYR A 88 0.40 -23.99 -6.51
N ALA A 89 1.23 -23.14 -7.14
CA ALA A 89 1.36 -23.14 -8.59
C ALA A 89 1.83 -24.49 -9.12
N VAL A 90 2.84 -25.10 -8.50
CA VAL A 90 3.34 -26.43 -8.87
C VAL A 90 2.24 -27.48 -8.71
N THR A 91 1.52 -27.49 -7.58
CA THR A 91 0.43 -28.46 -7.39
C THR A 91 -0.68 -28.30 -8.42
N ALA A 92 -1.05 -27.07 -8.79
CA ALA A 92 -2.06 -26.83 -9.81
C ALA A 92 -1.62 -27.33 -11.19
N ILE A 93 -0.35 -27.11 -11.56
CA ILE A 93 0.23 -27.63 -12.81
C ILE A 93 0.20 -29.16 -12.79
N VAL A 94 0.69 -29.80 -11.72
CA VAL A 94 0.70 -31.27 -11.61
C VAL A 94 -0.71 -31.84 -11.73
N VAL A 95 -1.68 -31.27 -11.02
CA VAL A 95 -3.10 -31.67 -11.09
C VAL A 95 -3.63 -31.53 -12.52
N ALA A 96 -3.36 -30.40 -13.18
CA ALA A 96 -3.82 -30.13 -14.55
C ALA A 96 -3.22 -31.09 -15.59
N PHE A 97 -1.98 -31.56 -15.41
CA PHE A 97 -1.33 -32.49 -16.34
C PHE A 97 -1.59 -33.96 -16.01
N VAL A 98 -1.78 -34.31 -14.73
CA VAL A 98 -1.93 -35.70 -14.28
C VAL A 98 -3.38 -36.16 -14.29
N LEU A 99 -4.36 -35.32 -13.95
CA LEU A 99 -5.76 -35.74 -13.96
C LEU A 99 -6.28 -36.12 -15.35
N PRO A 100 -6.05 -35.35 -16.43
CA PRO A 100 -6.60 -35.69 -17.74
C PRO A 100 -6.21 -37.09 -18.25
N PRO A 101 -4.92 -37.50 -18.23
CA PRO A 101 -4.57 -38.84 -18.69
C PRO A 101 -5.12 -39.94 -17.77
N ILE A 102 -5.21 -39.70 -16.45
CA ILE A 102 -5.82 -40.66 -15.52
C ILE A 102 -7.30 -40.84 -15.84
N ILE A 103 -8.06 -39.75 -15.96
CA ILE A 103 -9.49 -39.79 -16.31
C ILE A 103 -9.69 -40.51 -17.66
N LEU A 104 -8.85 -40.22 -18.66
CA LEU A 104 -8.92 -40.84 -19.99
C LEU A 104 -8.57 -42.34 -19.97
N ARG A 105 -7.72 -42.81 -19.05
CA ARG A 105 -7.34 -44.23 -18.93
C ARG A 105 -8.29 -45.06 -18.07
N PHE A 106 -9.18 -44.43 -17.30
CA PHE A 106 -10.06 -45.17 -16.40
C PHE A 106 -11.12 -45.97 -17.20
N PRO A 107 -11.28 -47.28 -16.96
CA PRO A 107 -12.22 -48.15 -17.69
C PRO A 107 -13.71 -47.82 -17.43
N PHE A 108 -14.01 -46.84 -16.59
CA PHE A 108 -15.36 -46.32 -16.40
C PHE A 108 -15.96 -45.73 -17.68
N MET A 109 -15.14 -45.11 -18.55
CA MET A 109 -15.56 -44.59 -19.85
C MET A 109 -15.87 -45.68 -20.89
N GLN A 110 -15.46 -46.93 -20.64
CA GLN A 110 -15.78 -48.08 -21.50
C GLN A 110 -17.05 -48.82 -21.05
N ARG A 111 -17.44 -48.75 -19.77
CA ARG A 111 -18.66 -49.40 -19.26
C ARG A 111 -19.91 -48.54 -19.32
N ILE A 112 -19.74 -47.22 -19.22
CA ILE A 112 -20.79 -46.27 -19.53
C ILE A 112 -20.61 -46.02 -21.03
N ASP A 113 -21.65 -46.18 -21.85
CA ASP A 113 -21.70 -45.74 -23.26
C ASP A 113 -21.56 -44.20 -23.33
N ALA A 114 -20.41 -43.71 -22.87
CA ALA A 114 -20.06 -42.31 -22.78
C ALA A 114 -20.00 -41.73 -24.19
N MET A 115 -19.65 -42.50 -25.22
CA MET A 115 -19.78 -42.07 -26.62
C MET A 115 -21.22 -41.74 -27.01
N GLN A 116 -22.23 -42.44 -26.48
CA GLN A 116 -23.63 -42.23 -26.84
C GLN A 116 -24.23 -41.05 -26.04
N TYR A 117 -23.86 -40.90 -24.76
CA TYR A 117 -24.28 -39.76 -23.91
C TYR A 117 -23.47 -38.48 -24.17
N PHE A 118 -22.14 -38.55 -24.32
CA PHE A 118 -21.35 -37.40 -24.78
C PHE A 118 -21.64 -37.06 -26.23
N GLY A 119 -21.98 -38.01 -27.10
CA GLY A 119 -22.43 -37.69 -28.46
C GLY A 119 -23.68 -36.83 -28.46
N THR A 120 -24.68 -37.15 -27.63
CA THR A 120 -25.93 -36.39 -27.52
C THR A 120 -25.76 -35.08 -26.73
N ILE A 121 -24.97 -35.07 -25.64
CA ILE A 121 -24.69 -33.85 -24.87
C ILE A 121 -23.75 -32.92 -25.64
N ALA A 122 -22.67 -33.42 -26.25
CA ALA A 122 -21.77 -32.61 -27.05
C ALA A 122 -22.45 -32.09 -28.31
N THR A 123 -23.33 -32.83 -28.98
CA THR A 123 -24.10 -32.27 -30.11
C THR A 123 -25.15 -31.25 -29.66
N SER A 124 -25.78 -31.45 -28.49
CA SER A 124 -26.74 -30.48 -27.92
C SER A 124 -26.04 -29.21 -27.43
N VAL A 125 -24.89 -29.36 -26.76
CA VAL A 125 -24.05 -28.27 -26.27
C VAL A 125 -23.35 -27.55 -27.43
N HIS A 126 -22.85 -28.27 -28.43
CA HIS A 126 -22.25 -27.66 -29.63
C HIS A 126 -23.28 -26.94 -30.51
N ARG A 127 -24.55 -27.39 -30.52
CA ARG A 127 -25.66 -26.63 -31.12
C ARG A 127 -26.00 -25.36 -30.35
N MET A 128 -25.83 -25.35 -29.02
CA MET A 128 -26.12 -24.18 -28.18
C MET A 128 -24.94 -23.21 -28.04
N LEU A 129 -23.70 -23.69 -28.05
CA LEU A 129 -22.49 -22.88 -28.01
C LEU A 129 -21.42 -23.49 -28.92
N PRO A 130 -20.92 -22.76 -29.94
CA PRO A 130 -19.84 -23.25 -30.80
C PRO A 130 -18.61 -23.63 -29.97
N SER A 131 -17.90 -24.69 -30.36
CA SER A 131 -16.76 -25.31 -29.66
C SER A 131 -15.72 -24.32 -29.10
N ILE A 132 -15.53 -23.19 -29.79
CA ILE A 132 -14.65 -22.10 -29.36
C ILE A 132 -15.12 -21.51 -28.01
N GLN A 133 -16.42 -21.32 -27.78
CA GLN A 133 -16.97 -20.70 -26.57
C GLN A 133 -16.87 -21.58 -25.31
N LEU A 134 -16.87 -22.91 -25.46
CA LEU A 134 -16.76 -23.81 -24.31
C LEU A 134 -15.36 -23.75 -23.68
N SER A 135 -14.33 -23.64 -24.51
CA SER A 135 -12.95 -23.43 -24.05
C SER A 135 -12.80 -22.08 -23.33
N PHE A 136 -13.44 -21.02 -23.84
CA PHE A 136 -13.48 -19.71 -23.17
C PHE A 136 -14.23 -19.75 -21.83
N LEU A 137 -15.31 -20.51 -21.73
CA LEU A 137 -16.07 -20.66 -20.49
C LEU A 137 -15.27 -21.37 -19.40
N LEU A 138 -14.63 -22.49 -19.74
CA LEU A 138 -13.75 -23.22 -18.81
C LEU A 138 -12.54 -22.38 -18.38
N THR A 139 -11.91 -21.69 -19.34
CA THR A 139 -10.79 -20.78 -19.04
C THR A 139 -11.24 -19.61 -18.18
N GLY A 140 -12.43 -19.04 -18.45
CA GLY A 140 -13.02 -17.97 -17.66
C GLY A 140 -13.36 -18.39 -16.23
N LEU A 141 -13.91 -19.59 -16.04
CA LEU A 141 -14.23 -20.12 -14.71
C LEU A 141 -12.96 -20.41 -13.90
N GLY A 142 -11.92 -20.91 -14.56
CA GLY A 142 -10.57 -21.04 -13.97
C GLY A 142 -9.98 -19.70 -13.56
N ALA A 143 -10.09 -18.67 -14.41
CA ALA A 143 -9.62 -17.33 -14.11
C ALA A 143 -10.36 -16.70 -12.92
N VAL A 144 -11.69 -16.87 -12.83
CA VAL A 144 -12.49 -16.40 -11.69
C VAL A 144 -12.04 -17.05 -10.38
N PHE A 145 -11.81 -18.36 -10.38
CA PHE A 145 -11.28 -19.06 -9.21
C PHE A 145 -9.88 -18.58 -8.81
N MET A 146 -9.01 -18.31 -9.79
CA MET A 146 -7.67 -17.79 -9.54
C MET A 146 -7.72 -16.40 -8.90
N VAL A 147 -8.56 -15.50 -9.44
CA VAL A 147 -8.75 -14.15 -8.89
C VAL A 147 -9.37 -14.21 -7.49
N ALA A 148 -10.38 -15.05 -7.27
CA ALA A 148 -10.98 -15.23 -5.95
C ALA A 148 -9.96 -15.73 -4.91
N SER A 149 -9.08 -16.65 -5.30
CA SER A 149 -8.00 -17.15 -4.44
C SER A 149 -6.97 -16.07 -4.09
N ILE A 150 -6.58 -15.24 -5.06
CA ILE A 150 -5.68 -14.09 -4.84
C ILE A 150 -6.32 -13.07 -3.90
N VAL A 151 -7.57 -12.68 -4.14
CA VAL A 151 -8.31 -11.72 -3.30
C VAL A 151 -8.43 -12.23 -1.87
N TYR A 152 -8.77 -13.51 -1.70
CA TYR A 152 -8.84 -14.13 -0.38
C TYR A 152 -7.49 -14.11 0.35
N SER A 153 -6.40 -14.43 -0.37
CA SER A 153 -5.05 -14.39 0.19
C SER A 153 -4.62 -12.97 0.59
N LEU A 154 -4.99 -11.94 -0.18
CA LEU A 154 -4.69 -10.54 0.14
C LEU A 154 -5.53 -10.04 1.31
N ALA A 155 -6.80 -10.43 1.40
CA ALA A 155 -7.67 -10.09 2.51
C ALA A 155 -7.16 -10.69 3.85
N TYR A 156 -6.56 -11.88 3.79
CA TYR A 156 -5.95 -12.52 4.97
C TYR A 156 -4.69 -11.79 5.46
N LEU A 157 -3.86 -11.28 4.54
CA LEU A 157 -2.65 -10.52 4.89
C LEU A 157 -2.94 -9.13 5.49
N ARG A 158 -4.17 -8.63 5.35
CA ARG A 158 -4.57 -7.30 5.83
C ARG A 158 -5.12 -7.30 7.27
N LYS A 159 -5.34 -8.48 7.85
CA LYS A 159 -5.69 -8.67 9.27
C LYS A 159 -4.44 -9.00 10.07
#